data_AF-A0A6A0A6K8-F1
#
_entry.id   AF-A0A6A0A6K8-F1
#
_cell.length_a   1.000
_cell.length_b   1.000
_cell.length_c   1.000
_cell.angle_alpha   90.00
_cell.angle_beta   90.00
_cell.angle_gamma   90.00
#
_symmetry.space_group_name_H-M   'P 1'
#
loop_
_entity.id
_entity.type
_entity.pdbx_description
1 polymer ?
#
loop_
_entity_poly.entity_id
_entity_poly.type
_entity_poly.pdbx_seq_one_letter_code
_entity_poly.pdbx_strand_id
1 'polypeptide(L)'
;VQLVAEGVVGATGLEIKSDPGVPWVYAGFGGLMITTLVSYLSHSQVWALQEGEGPVGTLYVAGRSNRAVLSFRDEMDAVLEAVPELSTEPS
;
A
#
# COMPACT_ATOMS: atom_id res chain seq x y z
N VAL A 1 65.77 -7.15 -29.95
CA VAL A 1 64.37 -7.63 -30.00
C VAL A 1 63.51 -6.55 -29.38
N GLN A 2 62.63 -5.91 -30.17
CA GLN A 2 61.64 -4.97 -29.62
C GLN A 2 60.39 -5.76 -29.23
N LEU A 3 59.95 -5.58 -27.99
CA LEU A 3 58.72 -6.18 -27.47
C LEU A 3 57.61 -5.14 -27.61
N VAL A 4 56.59 -5.44 -28.42
CA VAL A 4 55.38 -4.64 -28.54
C VAL A 4 54.31 -5.30 -27.68
N ALA A 5 53.78 -4.59 -26.69
CA ALA A 5 52.69 -5.08 -25.84
C ALA A 5 51.36 -4.94 -26.58
N GLU A 6 50.78 -6.06 -27.00
CA GLU A 6 49.58 -6.10 -27.87
C GLU A 6 48.25 -6.01 -27.10
N GLY A 7 48.29 -5.88 -25.78
CA GLY A 7 47.11 -5.66 -24.97
C GLY A 7 47.40 -5.71 -23.48
N VAL A 8 47.12 -4.62 -22.77
CA VAL A 8 47.10 -4.61 -21.31
C VAL A 8 45.70 -5.08 -20.89
N VAL A 9 45.52 -6.38 -20.67
CA VAL A 9 44.33 -6.88 -19.98
C VAL A 9 44.54 -6.60 -18.49
N GLY A 10 43.72 -5.72 -17.93
CA GLY A 10 43.70 -5.47 -16.50
C GLY A 10 43.25 -6.73 -15.77
N ALA A 11 44.19 -7.49 -15.20
CA ALA A 11 43.92 -8.63 -14.31
C ALA A 11 43.31 -8.20 -12.95
N THR A 12 42.63 -7.05 -12.89
CA THR A 12 41.68 -6.79 -11.83
C THR A 12 40.48 -7.68 -12.12
N GLY A 13 40.02 -8.48 -11.15
CA GLY A 13 38.84 -9.37 -11.29
C GLY A 13 37.50 -8.64 -11.51
N LEU A 14 37.51 -7.51 -12.22
CA LEU A 14 36.39 -6.68 -12.61
C LEU A 14 35.63 -7.27 -13.81
N GLU A 15 36.30 -7.99 -14.70
CA GLU A 15 35.68 -8.59 -15.89
C GLU A 15 35.00 -9.95 -15.64
N ILE A 16 35.34 -10.64 -14.54
CA ILE A 16 34.66 -11.89 -14.11
C ILE A 16 33.41 -11.60 -13.26
N LYS A 17 33.09 -10.34 -12.99
CA LYS A 17 31.96 -9.95 -12.12
C LYS A 17 30.74 -9.43 -12.88
N SER A 18 30.50 -9.95 -14.07
CA SER A 18 29.22 -9.83 -14.76
C SER A 18 28.54 -11.19 -14.80
N ASP A 19 28.37 -11.80 -13.63
CA ASP A 19 27.58 -13.03 -13.51
C ASP A 19 26.18 -12.75 -14.05
N PRO A 20 25.71 -13.49 -15.07
CA PRO A 20 24.38 -13.27 -15.64
C PRO A 20 23.25 -13.48 -14.61
N GLY A 21 23.55 -14.10 -13.47
CA GLY A 21 22.64 -14.29 -12.34
C GLY A 21 22.44 -13.06 -11.44
N VAL A 22 23.42 -12.14 -11.35
CA VAL A 22 23.34 -10.98 -10.45
C VAL A 22 22.15 -10.07 -10.76
N PRO A 23 21.83 -9.75 -12.04
CA PRO A 23 20.61 -9.02 -12.38
C PRO A 23 19.33 -9.72 -11.90
N TRP A 24 19.25 -11.05 -12.01
CA TRP A 24 18.07 -11.83 -11.57
C TRP A 24 17.90 -11.80 -10.06
N VAL A 25 18.99 -11.86 -9.29
CA VAL A 25 18.95 -11.74 -7.83
C VAL A 25 18.44 -10.36 -7.42
N TYR A 26 18.94 -9.29 -8.04
CA TYR A 26 18.46 -7.94 -7.78
C TYR A 26 16.99 -7.74 -8.17
N ALA A 27 16.56 -8.32 -9.29
CA ALA A 27 15.15 -8.31 -9.69
C ALA A 27 14.27 -9.02 -8.64
N GLY A 28 14.72 -10.15 -8.10
CA GLY A 28 14.05 -10.85 -7.00
C GLY A 28 13.95 -10.01 -5.73
N PHE A 29 15.03 -9.35 -5.32
CA PHE A 29 15.02 -8.40 -4.20
C PHE A 29 14.07 -7.23 -4.44
N GLY A 30 14.09 -6.64 -5.64
CA GLY A 30 13.15 -5.58 -6.02
C GLY A 30 11.70 -6.05 -5.96
N GLY A 31 11.42 -7.26 -6.45
CA GLY A 31 10.10 -7.89 -6.35
C GLY A 31 9.65 -8.07 -4.91
N LEU A 32 10.53 -8.58 -4.03
CA LEU A 32 10.25 -8.73 -2.60
C LEU A 32 9.96 -7.39 -1.92
N MET A 33 10.71 -6.34 -2.27
CA MET A 33 10.45 -5.00 -1.74
C MET A 33 9.05 -4.52 -2.15
N ILE A 34 8.68 -4.69 -3.42
CA ILE A 34 7.36 -4.28 -3.93
C ILE A 34 6.23 -5.08 -3.25
N THR A 35 6.35 -6.41 -3.18
CA THR A 35 5.31 -7.25 -2.54
C THR A 35 5.17 -6.95 -1.05
N THR A 36 6.27 -6.64 -0.37
CA THR A 36 6.25 -6.18 1.01
C THR A 36 5.47 -4.88 1.15
N LEU A 37 5.75 -3.88 0.30
CA LEU A 37 5.02 -2.62 0.30
C LEU A 37 3.51 -2.80 0.05
N VAL A 38 3.14 -3.63 -0.93
CA VAL A 38 1.73 -3.95 -1.22
C VAL A 38 1.06 -4.65 -0.03
N SER A 39 1.78 -5.49 0.70
CA SER A 39 1.25 -6.19 1.89
C SER A 39 0.97 -5.26 3.07
N TYR A 40 1.52 -4.04 3.05
CA TYR A 40 1.22 -3.00 4.02
C TYR A 40 -0.02 -2.18 3.68
N LEU A 41 -0.66 -2.38 2.52
CA LEU A 41 -1.92 -1.72 2.21
C LEU A 41 -2.99 -2.12 3.23
N SER A 42 -3.56 -1.10 3.88
CA SER A 42 -4.62 -1.26 4.88
C SER A 42 -5.93 -1.63 4.19
N HIS A 43 -6.66 -2.58 4.77
CA HIS A 43 -8.00 -2.93 4.35
C HIS A 43 -8.99 -2.41 5.39
N SER A 44 -9.92 -1.55 4.96
CA SER A 44 -10.96 -0.95 5.80
C SER A 44 -12.34 -1.38 5.30
N GLN A 45 -13.21 -1.78 6.22
CA GLN A 45 -14.58 -2.23 5.96
C GLN A 45 -15.55 -1.36 6.77
N VAL A 46 -16.67 -0.97 6.16
CA VAL A 46 -17.72 -0.14 6.78
C VAL A 46 -19.06 -0.84 6.58
N TRP A 47 -19.89 -0.83 7.62
CA TRP A 47 -21.24 -1.37 7.63
C TRP A 47 -22.21 -0.31 8.14
N ALA A 48 -23.42 -0.30 7.59
CA ALA A 48 -24.51 0.54 8.04
C ALA A 48 -25.78 -0.30 8.18
N LEU A 49 -26.47 -0.18 9.31
CA LEU A 49 -27.73 -0.85 9.60
C LEU A 49 -28.75 0.21 10.01
N GLN A 50 -29.88 0.27 9.32
CA GLN A 50 -30.98 1.15 9.70
C GLN A 50 -32.05 0.35 10.42
N GLU A 51 -32.45 0.81 11.61
CA GLU A 51 -33.51 0.21 12.41
C GLU A 51 -34.70 1.18 12.53
N GLY A 52 -35.90 0.71 12.16
CA GLY A 52 -37.13 1.50 12.09
C GLY A 52 -37.67 1.69 10.66
N GLU A 53 -38.99 1.80 10.50
CA GLU A 53 -39.65 2.08 9.22
C GLU A 53 -40.08 3.56 9.14
N GLY A 54 -39.74 4.24 8.03
CA GLY A 54 -40.15 5.62 7.76
C GLY A 54 -39.07 6.69 8.01
N PRO A 55 -39.44 7.99 8.05
CA PRO A 55 -38.50 9.11 8.16
C PRO A 55 -37.83 9.26 9.55
N VAL A 56 -38.22 8.44 10.53
CA VAL A 56 -37.67 8.44 11.89
C VAL A 56 -37.10 7.05 12.18
N GLY A 57 -35.84 6.83 11.81
CA GLY A 57 -35.14 5.57 12.04
C GLY A 57 -33.70 5.82 12.49
N THR A 58 -33.17 4.93 13.31
CA THR A 58 -31.79 5.03 13.80
C THR A 58 -30.85 4.37 12.80
N LEU A 59 -29.84 5.10 12.32
CA LEU A 59 -28.78 4.56 11.49
C LEU A 59 -27.58 4.20 12.37
N TYR A 60 -27.26 2.92 12.47
CA TYR A 60 -26.03 2.43 13.10
C TYR A 60 -24.95 2.28 12.05
N VAL A 61 -23.82 2.96 12.24
CA VAL A 61 -22.64 2.82 11.39
C VAL A 61 -21.51 2.18 12.20
N ALA A 62 -20.86 1.18 11.62
CA ALA A 62 -19.74 0.47 12.22
C ALA A 62 -18.62 0.26 11.20
N GLY A 63 -17.39 0.06 11.66
CA GLY A 63 -16.26 -0.13 10.77
C GLY A 63 -15.10 -0.90 11.40
N ARG A 64 -14.23 -1.44 10.54
CA ARG A 64 -13.03 -2.19 10.94
C ARG A 64 -11.89 -1.90 9.98
N SER A 65 -10.68 -1.70 10.51
CA SER A 65 -9.43 -1.63 9.73
C SER A 65 -8.38 -2.58 10.31
N ASN A 66 -7.48 -3.10 9.47
CA ASN A 66 -6.48 -4.09 9.85
C ASN A 66 -5.12 -3.51 10.30
N ARG A 67 -4.72 -2.33 9.81
CA ARG A 67 -3.38 -1.75 10.03
C ARG A 67 -3.39 -0.24 10.35
N ALA A 68 -4.41 0.50 9.91
CA ALA A 68 -4.50 1.96 10.06
C ALA A 68 -5.75 2.40 10.84
N VAL A 69 -5.90 1.91 12.07
CA VAL A 69 -7.13 2.10 12.88
C VAL A 69 -7.38 3.57 13.25
N LEU A 70 -6.32 4.34 13.54
CA LEU A 70 -6.46 5.76 13.91
C LEU A 70 -6.91 6.60 12.72
N SER A 71 -6.21 6.55 11.58
CA SER A 71 -6.61 7.31 10.39
C SER A 71 -7.98 6.89 9.88
N PHE A 72 -8.32 5.59 9.96
CA PHE A 72 -9.65 5.11 9.62
C PHE A 72 -10.75 5.73 10.51
N ARG A 73 -10.48 5.93 11.81
CA ARG A 73 -11.43 6.61 12.70
C ARG A 73 -11.61 8.07 12.28
N ASP A 74 -10.50 8.78 12.06
CA ASP A 74 -10.55 10.19 11.65
C ASP A 74 -11.31 10.36 10.32
N GLU A 75 -11.08 9.47 9.35
CA GLU A 75 -11.81 9.45 8.08
C GLU A 75 -13.30 9.12 8.27
N MET A 76 -13.62 8.16 9.13
CA MET A 76 -15.01 7.78 9.44
C MET A 76 -15.77 8.92 10.11
N ASP A 77 -15.15 9.59 11.09
CA ASP A 77 -15.75 10.74 11.77
C ASP A 77 -15.96 11.90 10.79
N ALA A 78 -14.99 12.17 9.91
CA ALA A 78 -15.13 13.19 8.86
C ALA A 78 -16.27 12.87 7.88
N VAL A 79 -16.45 11.60 7.51
CA VAL A 79 -17.57 11.17 6.66
C VAL A 79 -18.90 11.34 7.39
N LEU A 80 -18.97 10.98 8.68
CA LEU A 80 -20.20 11.11 9.48
C LEU A 80 -20.60 12.57 9.70
N GLU A 81 -19.64 13.46 9.97
CA GLU A 81 -19.88 14.90 10.11
C GLU A 81 -20.39 15.53 8.81
N ALA A 82 -19.98 14.99 7.65
CA ALA A 82 -20.44 15.46 6.35
C ALA A 82 -21.86 15.00 6.00
N VAL A 83 -22.45 14.07 6.77
CA VAL A 83 -23.82 13.61 6.55
C VAL A 83 -24.79 14.61 7.20
N PRO A 84 -25.68 15.26 6.43
CA PRO A 84 -26.66 16.18 6.99
C PRO A 84 -27.67 15.41 7.85
N GLU A 85 -27.97 15.95 9.03
CA GLU A 85 -29.10 15.47 9.83
C GLU A 85 -30.40 15.70 9.05
N LEU A 86 -31.22 14.65 8.92
CA LEU A 86 -32.55 14.81 8.34
C LEU A 86 -33.41 15.63 9.31
N SER A 87 -33.93 16.76 8.83
CA SER A 87 -34.85 17.61 9.57
C SER A 87 -36.12 16.83 9.91
N THR A 88 -36.25 16.41 11.17
CA THR A 88 -37.46 15.86 11.76
C THR A 88 -38.45 16.99 12.09
N GLU A 89 -38.84 17.79 11.11
CA GLU A 89 -39.98 18.69 11.29
C GLU A 89 -41.28 17.94 10.97
N PRO A 90 -42.21 17.82 11.93
CA PRO A 90 -43.53 17.25 11.66
C PRO A 90 -44.35 18.29 10.88
N SER A 91 -44.67 17.96 9.62
CA SER A 91 -45.69 18.64 8.82
C SER A 91 -47.09 18.41 9.36
#